data_AF-A0A2D8RNB0-F1
#
_entry.id   AF-A0A2D8RNB0-F1
#
_cell.length_a   1.000
_cell.length_b   1.000
_cell.length_c   1.000
_cell.angle_alpha   90.00
_cell.angle_beta   90.00
_cell.angle_gamma   90.00
#
_symmetry.space_group_name_H-M   'P 1'
#
loop_
_entity.id
_entity.type
_entity.pdbx_description
1 polymer ?
#
loop_
_entity_poly.entity_id
_entity_poly.type
_entity_poly.pdbx_seq_one_letter_code
_entity_poly.pdbx_strand_id
1 'polypeptide(L)'
;MSLASVSLLASHPLFGKTAISTDRKSVLIETAHFGNLGGWMLDSQFEPHLGFSYLLAHGLGKPVENASSKIKFPKAGRYHVWALTKDWCPGDWESPGRFQVLLGDQALSETFGTKPDWTWQTGGTVEVGSGQINTTVSLKDLTGFEGRCSAIYFSLDANDKPPIDRDKLPQWRRDKVGLPSTAVDQGHYDLIIVGGGISGCAAAITADSQGVKVAVIHNRPVLGGNASGEIRVHTEGIHGRASKVLDKIDTPHYPNSDPLALEADKKRMKNMMALKNVDYFLSHTMNSLEMKDGRIHAVQAMETANGTLKRFTGTQFLDSTGDGWLGHMSGCEYRYGRESKHEFNEEWEEHGELWSPEKPDNRVMGSSVMWYTRATNKRVKFPAVPWAKTVAKNYVATEGEWQWEYSHNDLHQVYDAETIRDHMFRAIYGSYDNAIKRRQNANLELDWISFLVGKRESRRIVGDHIYSGVDARDSIEFPDSVVIEKRKIDVHYQQKLLGYPVDFKSEAIFQAIKNTYYYIPYRSLYAKDVPNLQMAGRCFSCTHIGLGGPRVMNTCGQMGVATGYAAGLCKKYGKDPRQIGKDHIKELRKLCGHEGELPPLIDRAGDEIAEPAATS
;
A
#
# COMPACT_ATOMS: atom_id res chain seq x y z
N MET A 1 11.81 -12.34 3.21
CA MET A 1 10.79 -12.07 4.24
C MET A 1 11.46 -11.79 5.58
N SER A 2 10.98 -10.82 6.36
CA SER A 2 11.14 -10.95 7.81
C SER A 2 10.44 -12.26 8.20
N LEU A 3 11.12 -13.14 8.94
CA LEU A 3 10.54 -14.38 9.48
C LEU A 3 9.19 -14.14 10.18
N ALA A 4 8.93 -12.91 10.65
CA ALA A 4 7.68 -12.50 11.29
C ALA A 4 6.47 -12.41 10.34
N SER A 5 6.64 -12.01 9.07
CA SER A 5 5.52 -11.91 8.11
C SER A 5 5.03 -13.29 7.68
N VAL A 6 5.96 -14.23 7.52
CA VAL A 6 5.65 -15.65 7.25
C VAL A 6 5.00 -16.29 8.46
N SER A 7 5.49 -16.03 9.68
CA SER A 7 4.93 -16.65 10.89
C SER A 7 3.50 -16.18 11.18
N LEU A 8 3.16 -14.91 10.93
CA LEU A 8 1.78 -14.43 11.05
C LEU A 8 0.85 -15.03 9.99
N LEU A 9 1.27 -15.07 8.71
CA LEU A 9 0.49 -15.72 7.65
C LEU A 9 0.33 -17.23 7.89
N ALA A 10 1.38 -17.92 8.32
CA ALA A 10 1.38 -19.36 8.61
C ALA A 10 0.61 -19.74 9.88
N SER A 11 0.36 -18.78 10.79
CA SER A 11 -0.49 -18.99 11.96
C SER A 11 -1.99 -18.97 11.63
N HIS A 12 -2.36 -18.58 10.40
CA HIS A 12 -3.76 -18.51 9.99
C HIS A 12 -4.34 -19.93 9.79
N PRO A 13 -5.48 -20.28 10.41
CA PRO A 13 -6.02 -21.65 10.43
C PRO A 13 -6.44 -22.20 9.06
N LEU A 14 -6.40 -21.38 8.01
CA LEU A 14 -6.74 -21.73 6.63
C LEU A 14 -5.54 -21.68 5.68
N PHE A 15 -4.37 -21.19 6.12
CA PHE A 15 -3.15 -21.17 5.33
C PHE A 15 -2.69 -22.60 5.02
N GLY A 16 -2.51 -22.91 3.73
CA GLY A 16 -2.13 -24.26 3.28
C GLY A 16 -3.22 -25.31 3.31
N LYS A 17 -4.50 -24.93 3.43
CA LYS A 17 -5.59 -25.86 3.11
C LYS A 17 -5.63 -26.14 1.61
N THR A 18 -5.82 -27.41 1.26
CA THR A 18 -6.01 -27.86 -0.12
C THR A 18 -7.19 -27.13 -0.74
N ALA A 19 -6.99 -26.48 -1.89
CA ALA A 19 -8.10 -25.97 -2.69
C ALA A 19 -8.99 -27.16 -3.10
N ILE A 20 -10.26 -27.16 -2.68
CA ILE A 20 -11.23 -28.18 -3.05
C ILE A 20 -12.13 -27.57 -4.12
N SER A 21 -11.77 -27.77 -5.39
CA SER A 21 -12.71 -27.46 -6.47
C SER A 21 -13.89 -28.44 -6.40
N THR A 22 -15.11 -27.90 -6.45
CA THR A 22 -16.33 -28.70 -6.60
C THR A 22 -16.57 -29.13 -8.06
N ASP A 23 -15.76 -28.64 -9.00
CA ASP A 23 -15.82 -29.00 -10.41
C ASP A 23 -15.24 -30.41 -10.64
N ARG A 24 -15.97 -31.23 -11.41
CA ARG A 24 -15.56 -32.60 -11.75
C ARG A 24 -14.71 -32.69 -13.02
N LYS A 25 -14.45 -31.57 -13.69
CA LYS A 25 -13.73 -31.49 -14.97
C LYS A 25 -12.53 -30.55 -14.94
N SER A 26 -12.42 -29.67 -13.95
CA SER A 26 -11.36 -28.68 -13.87
C SER A 26 -10.87 -28.45 -12.44
N VAL A 27 -9.71 -27.80 -12.30
CA VAL A 27 -9.14 -27.34 -11.03
C VAL A 27 -8.56 -25.95 -11.24
N LEU A 28 -9.05 -24.97 -10.48
CA LEU A 28 -8.40 -23.67 -10.33
C LEU A 28 -7.58 -23.66 -9.04
N ILE A 29 -6.33 -23.22 -9.15
CA ILE A 29 -5.41 -23.08 -8.03
C ILE A 29 -5.03 -21.61 -7.91
N GLU A 30 -5.42 -21.02 -6.79
CA GLU A 30 -5.03 -19.67 -6.37
C GLU A 30 -3.63 -19.71 -5.74
N THR A 31 -2.64 -19.04 -6.33
CA THR A 31 -1.26 -19.12 -5.82
C THR A 31 -1.09 -18.43 -4.47
N ALA A 32 -1.92 -17.41 -4.20
CA ALA A 32 -2.01 -16.76 -2.89
C ALA A 32 -2.43 -17.73 -1.76
N HIS A 33 -3.05 -18.86 -2.10
CA HIS A 33 -3.50 -19.88 -1.14
C HIS A 33 -2.48 -21.02 -0.98
N PHE A 34 -1.29 -20.91 -1.55
CA PHE A 34 -0.26 -21.93 -1.41
C PHE A 34 0.14 -22.11 0.05
N GLY A 35 0.24 -23.37 0.50
CA GLY A 35 0.63 -23.69 1.89
C GLY A 35 2.10 -23.49 2.19
N ASN A 36 2.93 -23.39 1.16
CA ASN A 36 4.32 -23.00 1.26
C ASN A 36 4.61 -21.96 0.20
N LEU A 37 5.01 -20.75 0.59
CA LEU A 37 5.39 -19.70 -0.36
C LEU A 37 6.86 -19.82 -0.81
N GLY A 38 7.66 -20.68 -0.17
CA GLY A 38 9.10 -20.75 -0.40
C GLY A 38 9.73 -19.37 -0.18
N GLY A 39 10.43 -18.87 -1.19
CA GLY A 39 10.94 -17.49 -1.21
C GLY A 39 10.11 -16.50 -2.02
N TRP A 40 8.92 -16.89 -2.49
CA TRP A 40 8.01 -16.00 -3.22
C TRP A 40 7.29 -15.05 -2.25
N MET A 41 7.14 -13.79 -2.68
CA MET A 41 6.45 -12.76 -1.94
C MET A 41 4.99 -12.68 -2.39
N LEU A 42 4.05 -12.56 -1.45
CA LEU A 42 2.64 -12.31 -1.77
C LEU A 42 2.41 -10.81 -1.94
N ASP A 43 1.98 -10.40 -3.13
CA ASP A 43 1.63 -9.01 -3.41
C ASP A 43 0.10 -8.86 -3.54
N SER A 44 -0.48 -8.10 -2.61
CA SER A 44 -1.88 -7.68 -2.58
C SER A 44 -2.06 -6.17 -2.78
N GLN A 45 -0.98 -5.42 -3.05
CA GLN A 45 -1.05 -3.96 -3.14
C GLN A 45 -1.91 -3.48 -4.31
N PHE A 46 -1.95 -4.25 -5.40
CA PHE A 46 -2.70 -3.91 -6.62
C PHE A 46 -4.02 -4.65 -6.75
N GLU A 47 -4.34 -5.53 -5.80
CA GLU A 47 -5.57 -6.33 -5.80
C GLU A 47 -6.86 -5.49 -5.96
N PRO A 48 -7.02 -4.30 -5.33
CA PRO A 48 -8.20 -3.46 -5.55
C PRO A 48 -8.44 -3.07 -7.00
N HIS A 49 -7.37 -2.94 -7.80
CA HIS A 49 -7.48 -2.69 -9.22
C HIS A 49 -7.50 -4.00 -10.01
N LEU A 50 -6.50 -4.87 -9.87
CA LEU A 50 -6.36 -6.07 -10.69
C LEU A 50 -7.49 -7.09 -10.48
N GLY A 51 -8.15 -7.07 -9.32
CA GLY A 51 -9.16 -8.06 -8.93
C GLY A 51 -8.57 -9.37 -8.40
N PHE A 52 -7.25 -9.43 -8.23
CA PHE A 52 -6.52 -10.57 -7.67
C PHE A 52 -5.16 -10.14 -7.11
N SER A 53 -4.66 -10.91 -6.15
CA SER A 53 -3.26 -10.89 -5.69
C SER A 53 -2.40 -11.87 -6.51
N TYR A 54 -1.08 -11.82 -6.33
CA TYR A 54 -0.17 -12.76 -6.98
C TYR A 54 1.09 -13.02 -6.16
N LEU A 55 1.75 -14.13 -6.46
CA LEU A 55 3.10 -14.41 -5.96
C LEU A 55 4.14 -13.78 -6.89
N LEU A 56 5.20 -13.24 -6.28
CA LEU A 56 6.31 -12.52 -6.91
C LEU A 56 7.66 -13.12 -6.48
N ALA A 57 8.45 -13.60 -7.45
CA ALA A 57 9.78 -14.17 -7.20
C ALA A 57 10.84 -13.08 -7.01
N HIS A 58 10.85 -12.44 -5.84
CA HIS A 58 11.70 -11.31 -5.50
C HIS A 58 13.10 -11.74 -5.00
N GLY A 59 13.86 -12.43 -5.85
CA GLY A 59 15.11 -13.10 -5.49
C GLY A 59 16.39 -12.28 -5.63
N LEU A 60 16.28 -11.03 -6.11
CA LEU A 60 17.41 -10.11 -6.32
C LEU A 60 18.51 -10.71 -7.21
N GLY A 61 18.12 -11.43 -8.27
CA GLY A 61 19.02 -12.11 -9.20
C GLY A 61 19.49 -13.49 -8.78
N LYS A 62 18.87 -14.08 -7.75
CA LYS A 62 19.03 -15.49 -7.38
C LYS A 62 17.66 -16.16 -7.37
N PRO A 63 17.48 -17.32 -8.03
CA PRO A 63 16.21 -18.04 -7.97
C PRO A 63 15.77 -18.29 -6.52
N VAL A 64 14.50 -17.99 -6.23
CA VAL A 64 13.93 -18.22 -4.90
C VAL A 64 13.49 -19.67 -4.72
N GLU A 65 13.37 -20.11 -3.46
CA GLU A 65 12.80 -21.42 -3.14
C GLU A 65 11.37 -21.55 -3.67
N ASN A 66 11.00 -22.74 -4.13
CA ASN A 66 9.71 -23.00 -4.77
C ASN A 66 8.54 -22.70 -3.83
N ALA A 67 7.54 -21.99 -4.33
CA ALA A 67 6.21 -21.97 -3.72
C ALA A 67 5.46 -23.25 -4.11
N SER A 68 4.69 -23.85 -3.21
CA SER A 68 3.94 -25.09 -3.49
C SER A 68 2.68 -25.27 -2.65
N SER A 69 1.75 -26.07 -3.16
CA SER A 69 0.60 -26.55 -2.40
C SER A 69 0.18 -27.95 -2.85
N LYS A 70 -0.44 -28.70 -1.92
CA LYS A 70 -1.08 -29.97 -2.25
C LYS A 70 -2.42 -29.71 -2.91
N ILE A 71 -2.69 -30.42 -3.99
CA ILE A 71 -3.94 -30.34 -4.74
C ILE A 71 -4.54 -31.72 -4.99
N LYS A 72 -5.83 -31.73 -5.31
CA LYS A 72 -6.56 -32.92 -5.72
C LYS A 72 -7.25 -32.68 -7.06
N PHE A 73 -6.85 -33.42 -8.09
CA PHE A 73 -7.59 -33.46 -9.36
C PHE A 73 -8.90 -34.24 -9.21
N PRO A 74 -9.95 -33.90 -9.97
CA PRO A 74 -11.22 -34.60 -9.90
C PRO A 74 -11.10 -36.06 -10.41
N LYS A 75 -10.26 -36.30 -11.42
CA LYS A 75 -9.96 -37.62 -11.97
C LYS A 75 -8.67 -37.62 -12.81
N ALA A 76 -8.17 -38.80 -13.13
CA ALA A 76 -7.08 -38.97 -14.10
C ALA A 76 -7.52 -38.52 -15.51
N GLY A 77 -6.57 -38.05 -16.32
CA GLY A 77 -6.79 -37.66 -17.70
C GLY A 77 -5.79 -36.61 -18.20
N ARG A 78 -5.96 -36.22 -19.46
CA ARG A 78 -5.17 -35.15 -20.10
C ARG A 78 -5.80 -33.79 -19.79
N TYR A 79 -5.09 -32.96 -19.05
CA TYR A 79 -5.51 -31.60 -18.71
C TYR A 79 -4.83 -30.58 -19.59
N HIS A 80 -5.59 -29.61 -20.08
CA HIS A 80 -5.10 -28.35 -20.61
C HIS A 80 -4.74 -27.43 -19.46
N VAL A 81 -3.61 -26.75 -19.55
CA VAL A 81 -3.06 -25.93 -18.47
C VAL A 81 -2.95 -24.48 -18.89
N TRP A 82 -3.30 -23.57 -17.99
CA TRP A 82 -3.04 -22.14 -18.12
C TRP A 82 -2.47 -21.59 -16.81
N ALA A 83 -1.59 -20.59 -16.90
CA ALA A 83 -1.18 -19.79 -15.75
C ALA A 83 -1.51 -18.33 -16.00
N LEU A 84 -2.14 -17.68 -15.02
CA LEU A 84 -2.35 -16.24 -15.02
C LEU A 84 -1.07 -15.57 -14.58
N THR A 85 -0.39 -14.96 -15.55
CA THR A 85 0.97 -14.42 -15.41
C THR A 85 1.16 -13.23 -16.34
N LYS A 86 2.32 -12.58 -16.22
CA LYS A 86 2.75 -11.44 -17.01
C LYS A 86 4.27 -11.45 -17.12
N ASP A 87 4.79 -11.19 -18.31
CA ASP A 87 6.13 -10.66 -18.49
C ASP A 87 6.14 -9.21 -18.02
N TRP A 88 6.82 -8.98 -16.91
CA TRP A 88 6.87 -7.67 -16.28
C TRP A 88 7.83 -6.70 -16.97
N CYS A 89 8.71 -7.21 -17.85
CA CYS A 89 9.66 -6.40 -18.60
C CYS A 89 9.79 -6.94 -20.03
N PRO A 90 8.75 -6.80 -20.87
CA PRO A 90 8.81 -7.24 -22.26
C PRO A 90 9.82 -6.42 -23.06
N GLY A 91 10.48 -7.06 -24.04
CA GLY A 91 11.42 -6.42 -24.96
C GLY A 91 12.22 -7.43 -25.78
N ASP A 92 13.27 -6.96 -26.46
CA ASP A 92 14.17 -7.78 -27.28
C ASP A 92 15.20 -8.53 -26.42
N TRP A 93 14.71 -9.23 -25.40
CA TRP A 93 15.48 -10.05 -24.48
C TRP A 93 14.60 -11.15 -23.92
N GLU A 94 15.28 -12.10 -23.33
CA GLU A 94 14.68 -13.18 -22.60
C GLU A 94 14.01 -12.63 -21.32
N SER A 95 12.69 -12.82 -21.14
CA SER A 95 11.91 -12.26 -20.02
C SER A 95 12.63 -12.48 -18.68
N PRO A 96 12.86 -11.44 -17.86
CA PRO A 96 13.46 -11.64 -16.55
C PRO A 96 12.56 -12.41 -15.59
N GLY A 97 11.24 -12.37 -15.74
CA GLY A 97 10.27 -12.99 -14.81
C GLY A 97 9.94 -14.46 -15.08
N ARG A 98 10.86 -15.23 -15.66
CA ARG A 98 10.56 -16.61 -16.07
C ARG A 98 10.46 -17.58 -14.90
N PHE A 99 9.48 -18.47 -14.98
CA PHE A 99 9.31 -19.58 -14.03
C PHE A 99 8.73 -20.82 -14.72
N GLN A 100 8.77 -21.96 -14.04
CA GLN A 100 8.08 -23.18 -14.45
C GLN A 100 7.02 -23.57 -13.43
N VAL A 101 5.95 -24.21 -13.92
CA VAL A 101 4.99 -24.93 -13.10
C VAL A 101 5.42 -26.40 -13.02
N LEU A 102 5.46 -26.96 -11.82
CA LEU A 102 5.78 -28.36 -11.57
C LEU A 102 4.54 -29.11 -11.08
N LEU A 103 4.37 -30.34 -11.55
CA LEU A 103 3.41 -31.31 -11.07
C LEU A 103 4.14 -32.49 -10.41
N GLY A 104 4.08 -32.57 -9.08
CA GLY A 104 5.06 -33.33 -8.31
C GLY A 104 6.46 -32.78 -8.58
N ASP A 105 7.37 -33.65 -9.01
CA ASP A 105 8.74 -33.27 -9.40
C ASP A 105 8.89 -32.99 -10.91
N GLN A 106 7.82 -33.18 -11.70
CA GLN A 106 7.87 -33.01 -13.15
C GLN A 106 7.52 -31.57 -13.55
N ALA A 107 8.45 -30.87 -14.18
CA ALA A 107 8.18 -29.57 -14.79
C ALA A 107 7.32 -29.71 -16.05
N LEU A 108 6.36 -28.80 -16.22
CA LEU A 108 5.72 -28.59 -17.52
C LEU A 108 6.76 -28.11 -18.54
N SER A 109 6.55 -28.45 -19.82
CA SER A 109 7.47 -28.06 -20.90
C SER A 109 7.50 -26.55 -21.14
N GLU A 110 6.39 -25.87 -20.85
CA GLU A 110 6.26 -24.43 -21.05
C GLU A 110 7.04 -23.63 -20.00
N THR A 111 7.69 -22.55 -20.44
CA THR A 111 8.24 -21.53 -19.54
C THR A 111 7.28 -20.34 -19.48
N PHE A 112 6.79 -20.04 -18.28
CA PHE A 112 5.79 -19.01 -18.02
C PHE A 112 6.42 -17.65 -17.72
N GLY A 113 5.60 -16.60 -17.73
CA GLY A 113 6.03 -15.21 -17.50
C GLY A 113 6.66 -14.58 -18.74
N THR A 114 6.24 -15.00 -19.93
CA THR A 114 6.85 -14.60 -21.22
C THR A 114 5.88 -13.87 -22.15
N LYS A 115 4.66 -13.59 -21.68
CA LYS A 115 3.63 -12.87 -22.45
C LYS A 115 3.42 -11.47 -21.86
N PRO A 116 3.31 -10.43 -22.70
CA PRO A 116 3.02 -9.08 -22.21
C PRO A 116 1.64 -9.05 -21.55
N ASP A 117 1.47 -8.10 -20.62
CA ASP A 117 0.26 -7.88 -19.83
C ASP A 117 -0.19 -9.09 -18.99
N TRP A 118 -1.14 -8.85 -18.09
CA TRP A 118 -1.75 -9.94 -17.31
C TRP A 118 -2.64 -10.78 -18.22
N THR A 119 -2.25 -12.04 -18.44
CA THR A 119 -2.96 -12.95 -19.34
C THR A 119 -2.85 -14.40 -18.89
N TRP A 120 -3.74 -15.25 -19.41
CA TRP A 120 -3.66 -16.70 -19.26
C TRP A 120 -2.72 -17.29 -20.30
N GLN A 121 -1.46 -17.48 -19.94
CA GLN A 121 -0.49 -18.17 -20.78
C GLN A 121 -0.78 -19.68 -20.76
N THR A 122 -0.95 -20.28 -21.95
CA THR A 122 -1.13 -21.73 -22.10
C THR A 122 0.15 -22.49 -21.77
N GLY A 123 0.04 -23.52 -20.95
CA GLY A 123 1.09 -24.50 -20.65
C GLY A 123 1.02 -25.76 -21.51
N GLY A 124 0.16 -25.78 -22.53
CA GLY A 124 -0.12 -26.97 -23.33
C GLY A 124 -0.99 -27.97 -22.56
N THR A 125 -0.61 -29.24 -22.62
CA THR A 125 -1.32 -30.33 -21.94
C THR A 125 -0.42 -31.15 -21.04
N VAL A 126 -0.95 -31.65 -19.93
CA VAL A 126 -0.29 -32.58 -19.01
C VAL A 126 -1.15 -33.81 -18.76
N GLU A 127 -0.53 -34.98 -18.73
CA GLU A 127 -1.20 -36.22 -18.32
C GLU A 127 -1.17 -36.34 -16.80
N VAL A 128 -2.35 -36.49 -16.19
CA VAL A 128 -2.50 -36.78 -14.76
C VAL A 128 -2.92 -38.24 -14.61
N GLY A 129 -2.00 -39.08 -14.15
CA GLY A 129 -2.29 -40.49 -13.86
C GLY A 129 -3.14 -40.69 -12.60
N SER A 130 -3.69 -41.89 -12.41
CA SER A 130 -4.47 -42.24 -11.21
C SER A 130 -3.68 -42.05 -9.90
N GLY A 131 -2.37 -42.33 -9.92
CA GLY A 131 -1.46 -42.09 -8.78
C GLY A 131 -1.11 -40.62 -8.55
N GLN A 132 -1.41 -39.72 -9.49
CA GLN A 132 -1.13 -38.28 -9.41
C GLN A 132 -2.38 -37.44 -9.10
N ILE A 133 -3.52 -38.09 -8.84
CA ILE A 133 -4.76 -37.41 -8.44
C ILE A 133 -4.53 -36.51 -7.22
N ASN A 134 -3.79 -37.00 -6.23
CA ASN A 134 -3.31 -36.18 -5.13
C ASN A 134 -1.82 -35.91 -5.37
N THR A 135 -1.47 -34.66 -5.62
CA THR A 135 -0.10 -34.29 -5.96
C THR A 135 0.20 -32.88 -5.47
N THR A 136 1.44 -32.45 -5.64
CA THR A 136 1.88 -31.09 -5.35
C THR A 136 1.96 -30.30 -6.64
N VAL A 137 1.46 -29.08 -6.64
CA VAL A 137 1.76 -28.09 -7.69
C VAL A 137 2.74 -27.09 -7.12
N SER A 138 3.81 -26.79 -7.86
CA SER A 138 4.85 -25.84 -7.43
C SER A 138 5.17 -24.80 -8.49
N LEU A 139 5.60 -23.62 -8.06
CA LEU A 139 6.22 -22.60 -8.89
C LEU A 139 7.74 -22.64 -8.67
N LYS A 140 8.48 -22.87 -9.74
CA LYS A 140 9.94 -22.85 -9.74
C LYS A 140 10.44 -21.60 -10.45
N ASP A 141 11.02 -20.68 -9.69
CA ASP A 141 11.70 -19.51 -10.22
C ASP A 141 12.95 -19.95 -11.00
N LEU A 142 13.19 -19.33 -12.16
CA LEU A 142 14.34 -19.62 -13.00
C LEU A 142 15.41 -18.53 -12.96
N THR A 143 15.09 -17.33 -12.46
CA THR A 143 15.92 -16.14 -12.70
C THR A 143 16.23 -15.35 -11.45
N GLY A 144 15.35 -15.36 -10.45
CA GLY A 144 15.43 -14.45 -9.30
C GLY A 144 14.96 -13.02 -9.58
N PHE A 145 14.21 -12.79 -10.67
CA PHE A 145 13.77 -11.45 -11.08
C PHE A 145 12.25 -11.38 -11.35
N GLU A 146 11.48 -11.27 -10.28
CA GLU A 146 10.08 -10.85 -10.29
C GLU A 146 9.14 -11.69 -11.16
N GLY A 147 9.40 -13.00 -11.27
CA GLY A 147 8.44 -13.93 -11.87
C GLY A 147 7.10 -13.86 -11.15
N ARG A 148 5.98 -13.91 -11.91
CA ARG A 148 4.63 -13.62 -11.38
C ARG A 148 3.66 -14.73 -11.69
N CYS A 149 2.90 -15.17 -10.70
CA CYS A 149 1.79 -16.07 -10.95
C CYS A 149 0.66 -15.80 -9.96
N SER A 150 -0.53 -15.54 -10.48
CA SER A 150 -1.74 -15.32 -9.67
C SER A 150 -2.55 -16.61 -9.51
N ALA A 151 -2.67 -17.40 -10.58
CA ALA A 151 -3.40 -18.65 -10.56
C ALA A 151 -2.92 -19.62 -11.63
N ILE A 152 -3.19 -20.90 -11.41
CA ILE A 152 -2.98 -21.98 -12.38
C ILE A 152 -4.31 -22.70 -12.57
N TYR A 153 -4.71 -22.89 -13.82
CA TYR A 153 -5.96 -23.52 -14.18
C TYR A 153 -5.71 -24.78 -15.02
N PHE A 154 -6.34 -25.88 -14.61
CA PHE A 154 -6.30 -27.16 -15.30
C PHE A 154 -7.71 -27.54 -15.72
N SER A 155 -7.93 -27.88 -17.00
CA SER A 155 -9.22 -28.37 -17.49
C SER A 155 -9.08 -29.60 -18.38
N LEU A 156 -9.98 -30.57 -18.23
CA LEU A 156 -10.13 -31.69 -19.16
C LEU A 156 -10.77 -31.28 -20.50
N ASP A 157 -11.36 -30.09 -20.58
CA ASP A 157 -12.00 -29.56 -21.78
C ASP A 157 -11.18 -28.40 -22.35
N ALA A 158 -10.69 -28.55 -23.58
CA ALA A 158 -9.94 -27.53 -24.31
C ALA A 158 -10.74 -26.22 -24.54
N ASN A 159 -12.06 -26.30 -24.51
CA ASN A 159 -12.96 -25.16 -24.73
C ASN A 159 -13.31 -24.41 -23.44
N ASP A 160 -13.09 -25.02 -22.27
CA ASP A 160 -13.26 -24.36 -20.98
C ASP A 160 -12.03 -23.49 -20.71
N LYS A 161 -11.95 -22.36 -21.41
CA LYS A 161 -10.86 -21.40 -21.29
C LYS A 161 -11.16 -20.38 -20.19
N PRO A 162 -10.18 -20.04 -19.35
CA PRO A 162 -10.40 -19.07 -18.28
C PRO A 162 -10.60 -17.65 -18.86
N PRO A 163 -11.54 -16.85 -18.32
CA PRO A 163 -11.73 -15.47 -18.74
C PRO A 163 -10.60 -14.59 -18.21
N ILE A 164 -10.28 -13.51 -18.92
CA ILE A 164 -9.37 -12.44 -18.43
C ILE A 164 -10.10 -11.09 -18.23
N ASP A 165 -11.36 -11.04 -18.67
CA ASP A 165 -12.23 -9.87 -18.50
C ASP A 165 -12.40 -9.53 -17.02
N ARG A 166 -12.20 -8.25 -16.68
CA ARG A 166 -12.12 -7.77 -15.29
C ARG A 166 -13.44 -7.89 -14.54
N ASP A 167 -14.57 -7.83 -15.24
CA ASP A 167 -15.89 -7.91 -14.63
C ASP A 167 -16.29 -9.37 -14.39
N LYS A 168 -15.78 -10.29 -15.21
CA LYS A 168 -16.08 -11.73 -15.13
C LYS A 168 -15.11 -12.52 -14.27
N LEU A 169 -13.81 -12.17 -14.32
CA LEU A 169 -12.74 -12.93 -13.70
C LEU A 169 -12.94 -13.14 -12.19
N PRO A 170 -13.28 -12.11 -11.38
CA PRO A 170 -13.45 -12.29 -9.94
C PRO A 170 -14.52 -13.34 -9.60
N GLN A 171 -15.71 -13.23 -10.19
CA GLN A 171 -16.79 -14.19 -9.93
C GLN A 171 -16.44 -15.59 -10.45
N TRP A 172 -15.89 -15.69 -11.67
CA TRP A 172 -15.49 -16.97 -12.25
C TRP A 172 -14.48 -17.72 -11.37
N ARG A 173 -13.49 -17.01 -10.80
CA ARG A 173 -12.50 -17.62 -9.90
C ARG A 173 -13.18 -18.22 -8.67
N ARG A 174 -14.05 -17.44 -8.04
CA ARG A 174 -14.81 -17.88 -6.85
C ARG A 174 -15.62 -19.13 -7.13
N ASP A 175 -16.34 -19.15 -8.25
CA ASP A 175 -17.16 -20.29 -8.66
C ASP A 175 -16.29 -21.54 -8.88
N LYS A 176 -15.12 -21.39 -9.53
CA LYS A 176 -14.20 -22.50 -9.81
C LYS A 176 -13.54 -23.10 -8.57
N VAL A 177 -13.33 -22.31 -7.52
CA VAL A 177 -12.86 -22.82 -6.21
C VAL A 177 -14.00 -23.20 -5.26
N GLY A 178 -15.26 -23.12 -5.70
CA GLY A 178 -16.42 -23.51 -4.90
C GLY A 178 -16.70 -22.58 -3.71
N LEU A 179 -16.25 -21.33 -3.77
CA LEU A 179 -16.53 -20.35 -2.73
C LEU A 179 -17.98 -19.86 -2.82
N PRO A 180 -18.66 -19.67 -1.68
CA PRO A 180 -20.02 -19.14 -1.69
C PRO A 180 -20.05 -17.72 -2.28
N SER A 181 -21.14 -17.40 -2.97
CA SER A 181 -21.39 -16.04 -3.46
C SER A 181 -21.75 -15.07 -2.34
N THR A 182 -22.31 -15.58 -1.24
CA THR A 182 -22.70 -14.78 -0.07
C THR A 182 -21.50 -14.48 0.82
N ALA A 183 -21.36 -13.22 1.21
CA ALA A 183 -20.36 -12.81 2.20
C ALA A 183 -20.75 -13.28 3.61
N VAL A 184 -19.75 -13.69 4.38
CA VAL A 184 -19.90 -14.05 5.80
C VAL A 184 -20.10 -12.78 6.61
N ASP A 185 -21.25 -12.64 7.25
CA ASP A 185 -21.55 -11.50 8.10
C ASP A 185 -20.62 -11.46 9.32
N GLN A 186 -19.93 -10.33 9.50
CA GLN A 186 -19.07 -10.05 10.66
C GLN A 186 -19.79 -9.19 11.70
N GLY A 187 -21.08 -8.88 11.46
CA GLY A 187 -21.92 -8.11 12.35
C GLY A 187 -21.66 -6.61 12.25
N HIS A 188 -22.02 -5.93 13.34
CA HIS A 188 -22.00 -4.47 13.42
C HIS A 188 -20.79 -3.94 14.23
N TYR A 189 -20.25 -2.84 13.74
CA TYR A 189 -19.18 -2.06 14.35
C TYR A 189 -19.60 -0.59 14.44
N ASP A 190 -19.16 0.10 15.50
CA ASP A 190 -19.38 1.54 15.63
C ASP A 190 -18.53 2.30 14.60
N LEU A 191 -17.29 1.84 14.37
CA LEU A 191 -16.34 2.39 13.41
C LEU A 191 -15.70 1.29 12.56
N ILE A 192 -15.71 1.45 11.24
CA ILE A 192 -14.94 0.62 10.32
C ILE A 192 -13.80 1.46 9.74
N ILE A 193 -12.56 1.03 9.97
CA ILE A 193 -11.34 1.67 9.46
C ILE A 193 -10.83 0.84 8.29
N VAL A 194 -10.72 1.44 7.11
CA VAL A 194 -10.13 0.81 5.92
C VAL A 194 -8.74 1.38 5.71
N GLY A 195 -7.71 0.56 5.95
CA GLY A 195 -6.30 0.93 5.84
C GLY A 195 -5.58 1.04 7.18
N GLY A 196 -4.84 -0.01 7.54
CA GLY A 196 -4.02 -0.10 8.76
C GLY A 196 -2.68 0.65 8.72
N GLY A 197 -2.62 1.82 8.08
CA GLY A 197 -1.45 2.72 8.13
C GLY A 197 -1.25 3.36 9.50
N ILE A 198 -0.27 4.25 9.65
CA ILE A 198 -0.06 5.01 10.91
C ILE A 198 -1.33 5.79 11.31
N SER A 199 -2.02 6.43 10.36
CA SER A 199 -3.29 7.13 10.62
C SER A 199 -4.39 6.18 11.10
N GLY A 200 -4.59 5.06 10.42
CA GLY A 200 -5.58 4.05 10.82
C GLY A 200 -5.27 3.41 12.19
N CYS A 201 -3.99 3.16 12.48
CA CYS A 201 -3.56 2.67 13.79
C CYS A 201 -3.83 3.69 14.90
N ALA A 202 -3.49 4.96 14.67
CA ALA A 202 -3.74 6.03 15.63
C ALA A 202 -5.24 6.21 15.91
N ALA A 203 -6.08 6.15 14.86
CA ALA A 203 -7.54 6.22 14.99
C ALA A 203 -8.11 5.05 15.79
N ALA A 204 -7.62 3.83 15.56
CA ALA A 204 -8.06 2.67 16.33
C ALA A 204 -7.69 2.79 17.82
N ILE A 205 -6.50 3.30 18.15
CA ILE A 205 -6.07 3.51 19.54
C ILE A 205 -6.98 4.52 20.26
N THR A 206 -7.29 5.65 19.63
CA THR A 206 -8.12 6.68 20.27
C THR A 206 -9.59 6.28 20.30
N ALA A 207 -10.10 5.61 19.27
CA ALA A 207 -11.45 5.03 19.29
C ALA A 207 -11.61 3.97 20.39
N ASP A 208 -10.64 3.06 20.57
CA ASP A 208 -10.63 2.07 21.67
C ASP A 208 -10.72 2.76 23.04
N SER A 209 -9.98 3.86 23.24
CA SER A 209 -10.02 4.62 24.49
C SER A 209 -11.40 5.25 24.79
N GLN A 210 -12.25 5.42 23.78
CA GLN A 210 -13.61 5.94 23.89
C GLN A 210 -14.67 4.82 23.95
N GLY A 211 -14.25 3.54 24.03
CA GLY A 211 -15.16 2.39 24.04
C GLY A 211 -15.91 2.19 22.73
N VAL A 212 -15.32 2.62 21.61
CA VAL A 212 -15.85 2.38 20.25
C VAL A 212 -15.48 0.96 19.84
N LYS A 213 -16.45 0.18 19.33
CA LYS A 213 -16.19 -1.12 18.72
C LYS A 213 -15.70 -0.92 17.28
N VAL A 214 -14.46 -1.31 17.02
CA VAL A 214 -13.74 -1.01 15.76
C VAL A 214 -13.46 -2.28 14.96
N ALA A 215 -13.65 -2.23 13.65
CA ALA A 215 -13.03 -3.16 12.72
C ALA A 215 -11.91 -2.45 11.94
N VAL A 216 -10.71 -3.01 11.94
CA VAL A 216 -9.60 -2.55 11.08
C VAL A 216 -9.44 -3.54 9.92
N ILE A 217 -9.76 -3.08 8.71
CA ILE A 217 -9.61 -3.85 7.47
C ILE A 217 -8.32 -3.40 6.77
N HIS A 218 -7.37 -4.31 6.63
CA HIS A 218 -6.07 -4.02 6.03
C HIS A 218 -5.68 -5.11 5.02
N ASN A 219 -5.31 -4.69 3.81
CA ASN A 219 -5.00 -5.60 2.69
C ASN A 219 -3.67 -6.36 2.83
N ARG A 220 -2.87 -6.07 3.85
CA ARG A 220 -1.54 -6.68 4.08
C ARG A 220 -1.44 -7.33 5.46
N PRO A 221 -0.48 -8.25 5.66
CA PRO A 221 -0.35 -9.01 6.90
C PRO A 221 0.26 -8.22 8.07
N VAL A 222 0.79 -7.02 7.84
CA VAL A 222 1.46 -6.20 8.87
C VAL A 222 0.94 -4.78 8.81
N LEU A 223 0.59 -4.22 9.97
CA LEU A 223 0.16 -2.82 10.10
C LEU A 223 1.33 -1.84 9.90
N GLY A 224 1.02 -0.60 9.54
CA GLY A 224 1.99 0.48 9.36
C GLY A 224 1.93 1.16 7.99
N GLY A 225 1.28 0.55 7.01
CA GLY A 225 1.21 1.11 5.66
C GLY A 225 2.61 1.24 5.06
N ASN A 226 3.02 2.44 4.62
CA ASN A 226 4.38 2.66 4.12
C ASN A 226 5.46 2.54 5.21
N ALA A 227 5.08 2.63 6.49
CA ALA A 227 6.00 2.44 7.61
C ALA A 227 6.12 0.99 8.06
N SER A 228 5.48 0.03 7.36
CA SER A 228 5.67 -1.40 7.62
C SER A 228 7.07 -1.85 7.21
N GLY A 229 7.56 -2.95 7.78
CA GLY A 229 8.81 -3.59 7.42
C GLY A 229 8.90 -4.06 5.96
N GLU A 230 7.78 -4.04 5.23
CA GLU A 230 7.69 -4.38 3.81
C GLU A 230 8.13 -3.22 2.91
N ILE A 231 7.96 -1.96 3.35
CA ILE A 231 8.30 -0.74 2.58
C ILE A 231 9.37 0.11 3.28
N ARG A 232 9.36 0.13 4.62
CA ARG A 232 10.37 0.74 5.51
C ARG A 232 10.54 2.26 5.38
N VAL A 233 9.51 2.98 4.95
CA VAL A 233 9.53 4.45 5.07
C VAL A 233 9.46 4.81 6.56
N HIS A 234 10.41 5.56 7.06
CA HIS A 234 10.37 6.07 8.43
C HIS A 234 9.29 7.13 8.62
N THR A 235 8.76 7.25 9.83
CA THR A 235 7.72 8.23 10.14
C THR A 235 8.34 9.60 10.33
N GLU A 236 8.13 10.49 9.36
CA GLU A 236 8.48 11.92 9.42
C GLU A 236 7.40 12.79 10.10
N GLY A 237 7.75 14.00 10.52
CA GLY A 237 6.86 14.97 11.19
C GLY A 237 6.96 14.95 12.73
N ILE A 238 6.36 15.96 13.36
CA ILE A 238 6.27 16.03 14.83
C ILE A 238 5.13 15.17 15.35
N HIS A 239 5.24 14.73 16.61
CA HIS A 239 4.14 14.03 17.27
C HIS A 239 3.03 15.00 17.70
N GLY A 240 3.35 16.29 17.84
CA GLY A 240 2.41 17.31 18.27
C GLY A 240 1.79 16.97 19.62
N ARG A 241 0.47 17.12 19.72
CA ARG A 241 -0.31 16.75 20.92
C ARG A 241 -0.58 15.24 21.04
N ALA A 242 -0.16 14.44 20.06
CA ALA A 242 -0.48 13.02 19.93
C ALA A 242 0.64 12.07 20.41
N SER A 243 1.71 12.54 21.07
CA SER A 243 2.88 11.71 21.42
C SER A 243 2.52 10.42 22.15
N LYS A 244 1.58 10.46 23.13
CA LYS A 244 1.12 9.26 23.86
C LYS A 244 0.59 8.14 22.97
N VAL A 245 0.08 8.48 21.78
CA VAL A 245 -0.40 7.53 20.77
C VAL A 245 0.72 7.20 19.79
N LEU A 246 1.39 8.21 19.23
CA LEU A 246 2.39 8.01 18.17
C LEU A 246 3.63 7.27 18.65
N ASP A 247 4.08 7.52 19.89
CA ASP A 247 5.19 6.81 20.53
C ASP A 247 4.95 5.29 20.63
N LYS A 248 3.73 4.80 20.40
CA LYS A 248 3.40 3.37 20.40
C LYS A 248 3.54 2.71 19.03
N ILE A 249 3.49 3.48 17.94
CA ILE A 249 3.25 2.95 16.59
C ILE A 249 4.17 3.52 15.51
N ASP A 250 4.94 4.55 15.83
CA ASP A 250 5.91 5.21 14.96
C ASP A 250 7.04 4.27 14.52
N THR A 251 7.72 4.65 13.43
CA THR A 251 8.90 3.98 12.92
C THR A 251 10.03 5.02 12.87
N PRO A 252 11.03 4.94 13.78
CA PRO A 252 12.17 5.86 13.77
C PRO A 252 12.89 5.91 12.42
N HIS A 253 13.62 7.01 12.19
CA HIS A 253 14.46 7.12 11.00
C HIS A 253 15.68 6.21 11.13
N TYR A 254 15.63 5.08 10.43
CA TYR A 254 16.79 4.26 10.16
C TYR A 254 17.30 4.53 8.74
N PRO A 255 18.59 4.89 8.56
CA PRO A 255 19.15 5.17 7.24
C PRO A 255 18.96 3.99 6.27
N ASN A 256 18.73 4.28 4.99
CA ASN A 256 18.69 3.33 3.89
C ASN A 256 17.76 2.13 4.09
N SER A 257 16.63 2.32 4.80
CA SER A 257 15.68 1.23 5.09
C SER A 257 16.28 0.06 5.87
N ASP A 258 17.18 0.36 6.81
CA ASP A 258 17.85 -0.61 7.66
C ASP A 258 16.86 -1.65 8.26
N PRO A 259 17.22 -2.94 8.34
CA PRO A 259 16.40 -3.97 8.96
C PRO A 259 16.01 -3.69 10.42
N LEU A 260 16.66 -2.77 11.13
CA LEU A 260 16.22 -2.28 12.44
C LEU A 260 14.79 -1.71 12.43
N ALA A 261 14.28 -1.26 11.28
CA ALA A 261 12.88 -0.88 11.11
C ALA A 261 11.89 -2.02 11.47
N LEU A 262 12.33 -3.28 11.44
CA LEU A 262 11.51 -4.43 11.84
C LEU A 262 11.24 -4.48 13.35
N GLU A 263 12.05 -3.80 14.18
CA GLU A 263 11.74 -3.68 15.62
C GLU A 263 10.56 -2.74 15.85
N ALA A 264 10.40 -1.71 15.00
CA ALA A 264 9.22 -0.84 15.04
C ALA A 264 7.93 -1.60 14.67
N ASP A 265 7.99 -2.55 13.72
CA ASP A 265 6.86 -3.44 13.43
C ASP A 265 6.43 -4.23 14.66
N LYS A 266 7.38 -4.86 15.37
CA LYS A 266 7.09 -5.65 16.58
C LYS A 266 6.45 -4.79 17.66
N LYS A 267 7.00 -3.59 17.91
CA LYS A 267 6.48 -2.61 18.85
C LYS A 267 5.04 -2.22 18.50
N ARG A 268 4.81 -1.81 17.25
CA ARG A 268 3.49 -1.41 16.74
C ARG A 268 2.50 -2.55 16.88
N MET A 269 2.81 -3.73 16.36
CA MET A 269 1.91 -4.89 16.41
C MET A 269 1.56 -5.29 17.84
N LYS A 270 2.53 -5.31 18.76
CA LYS A 270 2.28 -5.57 20.18
C LYS A 270 1.29 -4.58 20.78
N ASN A 271 1.48 -3.28 20.51
CA ASN A 271 0.61 -2.24 21.06
C ASN A 271 -0.80 -2.28 20.45
N MET A 272 -0.91 -2.58 19.16
CA MET A 272 -2.21 -2.72 18.48
C MET A 272 -2.97 -3.95 19.00
N MET A 273 -2.31 -5.11 19.10
CA MET A 273 -2.96 -6.34 19.59
C MET A 273 -3.33 -6.30 21.09
N ALA A 274 -2.97 -5.23 21.81
CA ALA A 274 -3.37 -5.00 23.19
C ALA A 274 -4.67 -4.19 23.33
N LEU A 275 -5.22 -3.64 22.25
CA LEU A 275 -6.50 -2.92 22.27
C LEU A 275 -7.66 -3.89 22.52
N LYS A 276 -8.69 -3.43 23.24
CA LYS A 276 -9.75 -4.31 23.76
C LYS A 276 -11.01 -4.35 22.90
N ASN A 277 -11.28 -3.26 22.18
CA ASN A 277 -12.50 -3.09 21.38
C ASN A 277 -12.23 -3.12 19.88
N VAL A 278 -11.08 -3.65 19.44
CA VAL A 278 -10.63 -3.60 18.05
C VAL A 278 -10.44 -5.00 17.49
N ASP A 279 -11.22 -5.32 16.45
CA ASP A 279 -11.07 -6.54 15.67
C ASP A 279 -10.21 -6.26 14.42
N TYR A 280 -9.19 -7.10 14.20
CA TYR A 280 -8.23 -6.95 13.11
C TYR A 280 -8.48 -7.93 11.98
N PHE A 281 -8.70 -7.41 10.78
CA PHE A 281 -8.85 -8.17 9.53
C PHE A 281 -7.65 -7.85 8.63
N LEU A 282 -6.51 -8.49 8.95
CA LEU A 282 -5.27 -8.38 8.17
C LEU A 282 -5.33 -9.29 6.94
N SER A 283 -4.63 -8.91 5.86
CA SER A 283 -4.75 -9.57 4.56
C SER A 283 -6.21 -9.67 4.08
N HIS A 284 -6.99 -8.61 4.32
CA HIS A 284 -8.34 -8.44 3.80
C HIS A 284 -8.42 -7.21 2.91
N THR A 285 -8.73 -7.42 1.64
CA THR A 285 -8.85 -6.36 0.64
C THR A 285 -10.31 -5.96 0.50
N MET A 286 -10.65 -4.72 0.86
CA MET A 286 -11.99 -4.17 0.60
C MET A 286 -12.23 -4.10 -0.91
N ASN A 287 -13.34 -4.67 -1.37
CA ASN A 287 -13.64 -4.82 -2.80
C ASN A 287 -15.01 -4.29 -3.22
N SER A 288 -15.90 -4.00 -2.26
CA SER A 288 -17.22 -3.42 -2.54
C SER A 288 -17.79 -2.76 -1.28
N LEU A 289 -18.83 -1.95 -1.49
CA LEU A 289 -19.60 -1.31 -0.43
C LEU A 289 -21.09 -1.24 -0.79
N GLU A 290 -21.90 -1.01 0.23
CA GLU A 290 -23.35 -0.85 0.12
C GLU A 290 -23.72 0.54 0.62
N MET A 291 -24.31 1.35 -0.26
CA MET A 291 -24.86 2.66 0.08
C MET A 291 -26.34 2.54 0.43
N LYS A 292 -26.79 3.29 1.43
CA LYS A 292 -28.21 3.44 1.80
C LYS A 292 -28.47 4.88 2.20
N ASP A 293 -29.45 5.53 1.56
CA ASP A 293 -29.86 6.91 1.86
C ASP A 293 -28.69 7.91 1.87
N GLY A 294 -27.75 7.75 0.91
CA GLY A 294 -26.55 8.59 0.78
C GLY A 294 -25.44 8.30 1.80
N ARG A 295 -25.54 7.20 2.55
CA ARG A 295 -24.58 6.81 3.60
C ARG A 295 -23.99 5.44 3.30
N ILE A 296 -22.77 5.19 3.77
CA ILE A 296 -22.22 3.83 3.72
C ILE A 296 -22.95 3.01 4.79
N HIS A 297 -23.55 1.89 4.40
CA HIS A 297 -24.21 0.95 5.31
C HIS A 297 -23.28 -0.22 5.67
N ALA A 298 -22.57 -0.74 4.68
CA ALA A 298 -21.66 -1.86 4.84
C ALA A 298 -20.50 -1.80 3.84
N VAL A 299 -19.41 -2.47 4.18
CA VAL A 299 -18.33 -2.79 3.24
C VAL A 299 -18.16 -4.30 3.16
N GLN A 300 -17.64 -4.78 2.04
CA GLN A 300 -17.18 -6.17 1.92
C GLN A 300 -15.68 -6.21 1.66
N ALA A 301 -15.03 -7.19 2.25
CA ALA A 301 -13.62 -7.46 2.05
C ALA A 301 -13.38 -8.93 1.76
N MET A 302 -12.47 -9.20 0.84
CA MET A 302 -12.00 -10.54 0.51
C MET A 302 -10.74 -10.85 1.30
N GLU A 303 -10.73 -12.00 1.97
CA GLU A 303 -9.54 -12.52 2.63
C GLU A 303 -8.58 -13.12 1.60
N THR A 304 -7.38 -12.55 1.44
CA THR A 304 -6.41 -12.96 0.41
C THR A 304 -5.96 -14.42 0.55
N ALA A 305 -5.96 -14.98 1.76
CA ALA A 305 -5.44 -16.31 2.04
C ALA A 305 -6.36 -17.47 1.60
N ASN A 306 -7.65 -17.21 1.39
CA ASN A 306 -8.61 -18.26 1.00
C ASN A 306 -9.78 -17.79 0.14
N GLY A 307 -9.87 -16.49 -0.16
CA GLY A 307 -10.92 -15.90 -0.97
C GLY A 307 -12.26 -15.72 -0.26
N THR A 308 -12.39 -15.97 1.05
CA THR A 308 -13.66 -15.76 1.77
C THR A 308 -14.07 -14.29 1.70
N LEU A 309 -15.32 -14.03 1.32
CA LEU A 309 -15.90 -12.68 1.41
C LEU A 309 -16.48 -12.49 2.80
N LYS A 310 -16.21 -11.33 3.39
CA LYS A 310 -16.74 -10.92 4.68
C LYS A 310 -17.46 -9.60 4.53
N ARG A 311 -18.62 -9.47 5.16
CA ARG A 311 -19.45 -8.28 5.15
C ARG A 311 -19.43 -7.63 6.54
N PHE A 312 -19.25 -6.32 6.56
CA PHE A 312 -19.12 -5.54 7.79
C PHE A 312 -20.13 -4.40 7.76
N THR A 313 -21.06 -4.35 8.71
CA THR A 313 -21.97 -3.21 8.85
C THR A 313 -21.39 -2.19 9.83
N GLY A 314 -21.55 -0.89 9.55
CA GLY A 314 -20.92 0.16 10.33
C GLY A 314 -21.83 1.37 10.56
N THR A 315 -21.64 2.08 11.67
CA THR A 315 -22.23 3.42 11.87
C THR A 315 -21.37 4.49 11.21
N GLN A 316 -20.08 4.50 11.53
CA GLN A 316 -19.08 5.43 11.01
C GLN A 316 -17.98 4.69 10.24
N PHE A 317 -17.39 5.37 9.27
CA PHE A 317 -16.34 4.82 8.42
C PHE A 317 -15.15 5.78 8.37
N LEU A 318 -13.94 5.22 8.26
CA LEU A 318 -12.70 5.98 8.10
C LEU A 318 -11.93 5.43 6.89
N ASP A 319 -11.72 6.29 5.88
CA ASP A 319 -10.74 6.04 4.84
C ASP A 319 -9.35 6.45 5.32
N SER A 320 -8.50 5.47 5.55
CA SER A 320 -7.08 5.64 5.83
C SER A 320 -6.22 4.76 4.92
N THR A 321 -6.72 4.50 3.72
CA THR A 321 -6.05 3.69 2.69
C THR A 321 -4.86 4.40 2.04
N GLY A 322 -4.80 5.72 2.16
CA GLY A 322 -3.85 6.58 1.47
C GLY A 322 -4.15 6.79 -0.02
N ASP A 323 -4.87 5.87 -0.66
CA ASP A 323 -5.34 5.95 -2.04
C ASP A 323 -6.76 6.55 -2.18
N GLY A 324 -7.41 6.86 -1.05
CA GLY A 324 -8.79 7.34 -1.01
C GLY A 324 -9.78 6.32 -1.55
N TRP A 325 -9.51 5.02 -1.36
CA TRP A 325 -10.25 3.94 -2.00
C TRP A 325 -11.70 3.84 -1.52
N LEU A 326 -11.93 3.97 -0.22
CA LEU A 326 -13.27 3.94 0.35
C LEU A 326 -14.06 5.18 -0.07
N GLY A 327 -13.45 6.37 0.01
CA GLY A 327 -14.07 7.61 -0.47
C GLY A 327 -14.44 7.55 -1.95
N HIS A 328 -13.51 7.12 -2.80
CA HIS A 328 -13.72 6.95 -4.23
C HIS A 328 -14.89 5.99 -4.52
N MET A 329 -14.90 4.81 -3.90
CA MET A 329 -15.96 3.81 -4.11
C MET A 329 -17.32 4.26 -3.57
N SER A 330 -17.35 5.15 -2.58
CA SER A 330 -18.59 5.69 -2.00
C SER A 330 -19.20 6.83 -2.83
N GLY A 331 -18.51 7.25 -3.89
CA GLY A 331 -18.96 8.33 -4.77
C GLY A 331 -18.57 9.73 -4.30
N CYS A 332 -17.64 9.87 -3.35
CA CYS A 332 -17.14 11.18 -2.95
C CYS A 332 -16.41 11.87 -4.09
N GLU A 333 -16.55 13.20 -4.14
CA GLU A 333 -15.69 14.04 -4.96
C GLU A 333 -14.25 13.92 -4.47
N TYR A 334 -13.31 13.87 -5.41
CA TYR A 334 -11.89 13.82 -5.11
C TYR A 334 -11.08 14.63 -6.14
N ARG A 335 -9.89 15.06 -5.73
CA ARG A 335 -8.87 15.65 -6.61
C ARG A 335 -7.74 14.66 -6.84
N TYR A 336 -7.07 14.78 -7.97
CA TYR A 336 -5.87 14.03 -8.33
C TYR A 336 -4.99 14.92 -9.21
N GLY A 337 -3.67 14.77 -9.09
CA GLY A 337 -2.73 15.57 -9.88
C GLY A 337 -2.34 16.88 -9.18
N ARG A 338 -1.87 17.86 -9.96
CA ARG A 338 -1.56 19.22 -9.47
C ARG A 338 -2.63 20.19 -9.92
N GLU A 339 -3.15 20.99 -8.99
CA GLU A 339 -4.07 22.09 -9.29
C GLU A 339 -3.37 23.23 -10.05
N SER A 340 -4.15 24.07 -10.75
CA SER A 340 -3.61 25.29 -11.34
C SER A 340 -3.14 26.24 -10.24
N LYS A 341 -2.02 26.93 -10.46
CA LYS A 341 -1.50 27.95 -9.54
C LYS A 341 -2.52 29.03 -9.16
N HIS A 342 -3.51 29.28 -10.04
CA HIS A 342 -4.57 30.28 -9.87
C HIS A 342 -5.74 29.82 -9.01
N GLU A 343 -5.98 28.51 -8.86
CA GLU A 343 -7.17 27.99 -8.20
C GLU A 343 -7.13 28.24 -6.68
N PHE A 344 -5.95 28.10 -6.08
CA PHE A 344 -5.72 28.26 -4.62
C PHE A 344 -4.66 29.32 -4.28
N ASN A 345 -4.22 30.13 -5.25
CA ASN A 345 -3.15 31.13 -5.09
C ASN A 345 -1.83 30.51 -4.57
N GLU A 346 -1.49 29.34 -5.08
CA GLU A 346 -0.32 28.55 -4.67
C GLU A 346 0.91 28.80 -5.57
N GLU A 347 0.90 29.87 -6.35
CA GLU A 347 2.05 30.27 -7.18
C GLU A 347 3.29 30.57 -6.34
N TRP A 348 4.44 30.12 -6.82
CA TRP A 348 5.74 30.54 -6.33
C TRP A 348 6.68 30.78 -7.51
N GLU A 349 6.89 32.05 -7.86
CA GLU A 349 7.61 32.50 -9.06
C GLU A 349 9.00 31.84 -9.21
N GLU A 350 9.72 31.67 -8.09
CA GLU A 350 11.06 31.06 -8.06
C GLU A 350 11.10 29.65 -8.69
N HIS A 351 10.03 28.87 -8.52
CA HIS A 351 9.96 27.47 -8.97
C HIS A 351 8.95 27.21 -10.09
N GLY A 352 8.08 28.18 -10.40
CA GLY A 352 7.16 28.16 -11.54
C GLY A 352 6.39 26.84 -11.69
N GLU A 353 6.41 26.28 -12.90
CA GLU A 353 5.71 25.04 -13.29
C GLU A 353 6.15 23.78 -12.51
N LEU A 354 7.31 23.78 -11.85
CA LEU A 354 7.72 22.66 -11.00
C LEU A 354 6.95 22.65 -9.68
N TRP A 355 6.61 23.82 -9.16
CA TRP A 355 5.82 23.97 -7.96
C TRP A 355 4.34 23.77 -8.27
N SER A 356 3.73 24.71 -8.98
CA SER A 356 2.31 24.71 -9.34
C SER A 356 2.13 25.09 -10.81
N PRO A 357 1.48 24.25 -11.63
CA PRO A 357 1.40 24.51 -13.06
C PRO A 357 0.37 25.59 -13.42
N GLU A 358 0.51 26.21 -14.60
CA GLU A 358 -0.50 27.14 -15.15
C GLU A 358 -1.86 26.45 -15.35
N LYS A 359 -1.85 25.22 -15.85
CA LYS A 359 -3.04 24.38 -16.06
C LYS A 359 -2.93 23.11 -15.21
N PRO A 360 -4.05 22.60 -14.67
CA PRO A 360 -4.00 21.35 -13.90
C PRO A 360 -3.41 20.22 -14.73
N ASP A 361 -2.63 19.35 -14.09
CA ASP A 361 -2.03 18.18 -14.72
C ASP A 361 -2.12 16.95 -13.81
N ASN A 362 -1.69 15.80 -14.30
CA ASN A 362 -1.82 14.51 -13.60
C ASN A 362 -0.53 14.13 -12.85
N ARG A 363 0.45 15.02 -12.77
CA ARG A 363 1.67 14.75 -12.00
C ARG A 363 1.35 14.81 -10.51
N VAL A 364 2.11 14.07 -9.73
CA VAL A 364 2.00 14.00 -8.28
C VAL A 364 3.37 13.72 -7.68
N MET A 365 3.51 13.94 -6.37
CA MET A 365 4.63 13.41 -5.60
C MET A 365 4.62 11.89 -5.72
N GLY A 366 5.70 11.36 -6.29
CA GLY A 366 5.68 10.03 -6.87
C GLY A 366 5.74 8.91 -5.86
N SER A 367 5.94 7.74 -6.42
CA SER A 367 6.01 6.48 -5.70
C SER A 367 7.47 6.04 -5.56
N SER A 368 7.91 5.80 -4.32
CA SER A 368 9.30 5.43 -4.04
C SER A 368 9.52 3.94 -3.85
N VAL A 369 10.68 3.44 -4.30
CA VAL A 369 11.16 2.09 -4.04
C VAL A 369 12.54 2.19 -3.40
N MET A 370 12.61 1.91 -2.10
CA MET A 370 13.86 1.96 -1.33
C MET A 370 14.65 0.65 -1.48
N TRP A 371 15.97 0.74 -1.39
CA TRP A 371 16.87 -0.40 -1.53
C TRP A 371 18.26 -0.12 -0.96
N TYR A 372 19.01 -1.17 -0.61
CA TYR A 372 20.40 -1.02 -0.17
C TYR A 372 21.26 -2.23 -0.51
N THR A 373 22.57 -2.03 -0.40
CA THR A 373 23.57 -3.10 -0.49
C THR A 373 24.27 -3.31 0.85
N ARG A 374 24.81 -4.51 1.06
CA ARG A 374 25.58 -4.87 2.25
C ARG A 374 26.98 -5.30 1.86
N ALA A 375 27.98 -4.84 2.61
CA ALA A 375 29.35 -5.27 2.41
C ALA A 375 29.53 -6.75 2.76
N THR A 376 30.27 -7.46 1.93
CA THR A 376 30.67 -8.86 2.14
C THR A 376 32.19 -8.99 2.17
N ASN A 377 32.67 -10.16 2.61
CA ASN A 377 34.10 -10.47 2.66
C ASN A 377 34.69 -11.00 1.34
N LYS A 378 33.88 -11.09 0.28
CA LYS A 378 34.27 -11.65 -1.01
C LYS A 378 33.71 -10.84 -2.16
N ARG A 379 34.26 -11.04 -3.35
CA ARG A 379 33.69 -10.46 -4.56
C ARG A 379 32.31 -11.07 -4.85
N VAL A 380 31.33 -10.23 -5.10
CA VAL A 380 29.96 -10.61 -5.46
C VAL A 380 29.85 -10.68 -6.99
N LYS A 381 29.10 -11.68 -7.47
CA LYS A 381 28.70 -11.80 -8.87
C LYS A 381 27.22 -11.48 -8.98
N PHE A 382 26.82 -10.83 -10.06
CA PHE A 382 25.43 -10.50 -10.36
C PHE A 382 25.10 -10.90 -11.80
N PRO A 383 23.90 -11.46 -12.08
CA PRO A 383 23.50 -11.79 -13.45
C PRO A 383 23.48 -10.58 -14.36
N ALA A 384 23.64 -10.81 -15.67
CA ALA A 384 23.47 -9.76 -16.65
C ALA A 384 22.00 -9.30 -16.72
N VAL A 385 21.78 -7.99 -16.74
CA VAL A 385 20.44 -7.37 -16.75
C VAL A 385 20.26 -6.41 -17.95
N PRO A 386 20.33 -6.91 -19.21
CA PRO A 386 20.22 -6.05 -20.40
C PRO A 386 18.91 -5.27 -20.45
N TRP A 387 17.82 -5.88 -19.99
CA TRP A 387 16.47 -5.32 -19.88
C TRP A 387 16.36 -4.12 -18.92
N ALA A 388 17.28 -4.03 -17.96
CA ALA A 388 17.36 -2.92 -17.01
C ALA A 388 18.11 -1.70 -17.59
N LYS A 389 18.99 -1.91 -18.57
CA LYS A 389 19.89 -0.86 -19.11
C LYS A 389 19.17 0.23 -19.88
N THR A 390 18.03 -0.09 -20.47
CA THR A 390 17.17 0.89 -21.16
C THR A 390 16.65 1.98 -20.20
N VAL A 391 16.50 1.66 -18.92
CA VAL A 391 16.10 2.61 -17.87
C VAL A 391 17.33 3.19 -17.17
N ALA A 392 18.16 2.34 -16.57
CA ALA A 392 19.29 2.78 -15.75
C ALA A 392 20.41 3.47 -16.54
N LYS A 393 20.53 3.18 -17.84
CA LYS A 393 21.62 3.66 -18.70
C LYS A 393 22.98 3.37 -18.06
N ASN A 394 23.81 4.39 -17.90
CA ASN A 394 25.12 4.32 -17.24
C ASN A 394 25.08 4.81 -15.78
N TYR A 395 23.89 5.05 -15.22
CA TYR A 395 23.75 5.51 -13.84
C TYR A 395 24.30 4.47 -12.86
N VAL A 396 24.97 4.93 -11.81
CA VAL A 396 25.65 4.07 -10.84
C VAL A 396 25.19 4.44 -9.45
N ALA A 397 24.71 3.44 -8.71
CA ALA A 397 24.33 3.58 -7.31
C ALA A 397 24.48 2.25 -6.57
N THR A 398 24.64 2.34 -5.26
CA THR A 398 24.78 1.19 -4.35
C THR A 398 23.65 1.13 -3.32
N GLU A 399 22.78 2.13 -3.30
CA GLU A 399 21.67 2.26 -2.37
C GLU A 399 20.69 3.35 -2.86
N GLY A 400 19.53 3.39 -2.23
CA GLY A 400 18.51 4.35 -2.54
C GLY A 400 17.42 4.50 -1.49
N GLU A 401 17.17 5.75 -1.12
CA GLU A 401 16.05 6.12 -0.24
C GLU A 401 14.91 6.81 -1.02
N TRP A 402 14.27 7.79 -0.38
CA TRP A 402 13.08 8.46 -0.83
C TRP A 402 13.21 9.09 -2.22
N GLN A 403 14.41 9.48 -2.66
CA GLN A 403 14.67 10.09 -3.97
C GLN A 403 14.58 9.09 -5.14
N TRP A 404 14.54 7.79 -4.85
CA TRP A 404 14.26 6.74 -5.83
C TRP A 404 12.75 6.66 -6.01
N GLU A 405 12.26 7.64 -6.75
CA GLU A 405 10.84 7.94 -6.88
C GLU A 405 10.51 8.26 -8.32
N TYR A 406 9.39 7.70 -8.78
CA TYR A 406 8.91 7.88 -10.14
C TYR A 406 7.44 8.32 -10.17
N SER A 407 7.17 9.28 -11.06
CA SER A 407 5.85 9.77 -11.43
C SER A 407 5.93 10.36 -12.83
N HIS A 408 4.85 10.22 -13.58
CA HIS A 408 4.73 10.73 -14.94
C HIS A 408 3.30 11.22 -15.15
N ASN A 409 3.12 12.22 -16.01
CA ASN A 409 1.80 12.78 -16.29
C ASN A 409 0.81 11.76 -16.89
N ASP A 410 1.35 10.73 -17.54
CA ASP A 410 0.56 9.70 -18.22
C ASP A 410 0.38 8.43 -17.37
N LEU A 411 0.86 8.43 -16.12
CA LEU A 411 0.81 7.25 -15.23
C LEU A 411 0.10 7.59 -13.92
N HIS A 412 -1.03 6.93 -13.68
CA HIS A 412 -1.80 7.08 -12.46
C HIS A 412 -1.19 6.25 -11.32
N GLN A 413 -0.94 6.86 -10.16
CA GLN A 413 -0.31 6.19 -9.01
C GLN A 413 -1.14 5.06 -8.36
N VAL A 414 -2.36 4.81 -8.83
CA VAL A 414 -3.23 3.72 -8.36
C VAL A 414 -3.27 2.63 -9.41
N TYR A 415 -3.63 2.99 -10.63
CA TYR A 415 -3.89 2.03 -11.71
C TYR A 415 -2.61 1.57 -12.40
N ASP A 416 -1.59 2.43 -12.50
CA ASP A 416 -0.30 2.12 -13.12
C ASP A 416 0.80 1.84 -12.07
N ALA A 417 0.42 1.64 -10.81
CA ALA A 417 1.35 1.49 -9.70
C ALA A 417 2.29 0.28 -9.86
N GLU A 418 1.80 -0.81 -10.47
CA GLU A 418 2.63 -1.97 -10.82
C GLU A 418 3.69 -1.57 -11.86
N THR A 419 3.30 -0.90 -12.94
CA THR A 419 4.21 -0.41 -13.99
C THR A 419 5.24 0.58 -13.43
N ILE A 420 4.83 1.47 -12.54
CA ILE A 420 5.70 2.44 -11.87
C ILE A 420 6.75 1.71 -11.03
N ARG A 421 6.34 0.71 -10.22
CA ARG A 421 7.27 -0.12 -9.44
C ARG A 421 8.24 -0.88 -10.35
N ASP A 422 7.75 -1.44 -11.43
CA ASP A 422 8.54 -2.25 -12.36
C ASP A 422 9.59 -1.40 -13.10
N HIS A 423 9.25 -0.15 -13.42
CA HIS A 423 10.23 0.84 -13.91
C HIS A 423 11.33 1.10 -12.88
N MET A 424 10.95 1.23 -11.60
CA MET A 424 11.91 1.39 -10.50
C MET A 424 12.79 0.15 -10.31
N PHE A 425 12.27 -1.07 -10.43
CA PHE A 425 13.10 -2.27 -10.40
C PHE A 425 14.15 -2.27 -11.51
N ARG A 426 13.78 -1.90 -12.74
CA ARG A 426 14.72 -1.76 -13.87
C ARG A 426 15.78 -0.71 -13.57
N ALA A 427 15.40 0.44 -13.01
CA ALA A 427 16.34 1.46 -12.59
C ALA A 427 17.35 0.92 -11.56
N ILE A 428 16.87 0.24 -10.52
CA ILE A 428 17.68 -0.26 -9.41
C ILE A 428 18.62 -1.37 -9.88
N TYR A 429 18.09 -2.43 -10.50
CA TYR A 429 18.90 -3.56 -10.97
C TYR A 429 19.97 -3.10 -11.97
N GLY A 430 19.62 -2.21 -12.89
CA GLY A 430 20.55 -1.69 -13.89
C GLY A 430 21.65 -0.81 -13.28
N SER A 431 21.29 0.00 -12.28
CA SER A 431 22.23 0.89 -11.57
C SER A 431 23.19 0.12 -10.67
N TYR A 432 22.69 -0.90 -9.97
CA TYR A 432 23.50 -1.82 -9.18
C TYR A 432 24.45 -2.65 -10.06
N ASP A 433 23.98 -3.17 -11.21
CA ASP A 433 24.84 -3.89 -12.15
C ASP A 433 25.98 -2.99 -12.69
N ASN A 434 25.73 -1.69 -12.90
CA ASN A 434 26.81 -0.76 -13.23
C ASN A 434 27.78 -0.55 -12.04
N ALA A 435 27.27 -0.53 -10.81
CA ALA A 435 28.06 -0.32 -9.61
C ALA A 435 28.99 -1.50 -9.30
N ILE A 436 28.47 -2.74 -9.34
CA ILE A 436 29.19 -3.94 -8.91
C ILE A 436 30.37 -4.30 -9.84
N LYS A 437 30.38 -3.75 -11.06
CA LYS A 437 31.49 -3.84 -12.02
C LYS A 437 32.70 -2.98 -11.63
N ARG A 438 32.53 -1.99 -10.74
CA ARG A 438 33.60 -1.13 -10.25
C ARG A 438 34.35 -1.80 -9.10
N ARG A 439 35.69 -1.73 -9.11
CA ARG A 439 36.55 -2.44 -8.15
C ARG A 439 36.21 -2.13 -6.68
N GLN A 440 35.91 -0.88 -6.37
CA GLN A 440 35.60 -0.42 -5.02
C GLN A 440 34.27 -0.95 -4.47
N ASN A 441 33.35 -1.35 -5.36
CA ASN A 441 32.03 -1.85 -4.98
C ASN A 441 31.92 -3.36 -5.12
N ALA A 442 32.99 -4.04 -5.55
CA ALA A 442 32.98 -5.43 -6.00
C ALA A 442 32.54 -6.43 -4.93
N ASN A 443 32.52 -6.04 -3.65
CA ASN A 443 32.10 -6.85 -2.50
C ASN A 443 30.75 -6.44 -1.91
N LEU A 444 30.03 -5.50 -2.53
CA LEU A 444 28.69 -5.10 -2.11
C LEU A 444 27.66 -6.09 -2.69
N GLU A 445 26.86 -6.70 -1.82
CA GLU A 445 25.74 -7.55 -2.21
C GLU A 445 24.44 -6.75 -2.16
N LEU A 446 23.63 -6.83 -3.21
CA LEU A 446 22.26 -6.33 -3.19
C LEU A 446 21.44 -7.14 -2.18
N ASP A 447 21.16 -6.53 -1.03
CA ASP A 447 20.64 -7.23 0.16
C ASP A 447 19.13 -7.09 0.26
N TRP A 448 18.58 -5.94 -0.13
CA TRP A 448 17.14 -5.68 -0.05
C TRP A 448 16.69 -4.62 -1.07
N ILE A 449 15.52 -4.88 -1.66
CA ILE A 449 14.70 -3.90 -2.38
C ILE A 449 13.29 -4.02 -1.78
N SER A 450 12.59 -2.90 -1.62
CA SER A 450 11.15 -2.92 -1.32
C SER A 450 10.39 -3.57 -2.48
N PHE A 451 9.84 -4.76 -2.28
CA PHE A 451 9.03 -5.43 -3.31
C PHE A 451 7.65 -4.74 -3.52
N LEU A 452 7.24 -3.90 -2.58
CA LEU A 452 6.05 -3.05 -2.65
C LEU A 452 6.46 -1.60 -2.96
N VAL A 453 5.51 -0.80 -3.47
CA VAL A 453 5.77 0.60 -3.77
C VAL A 453 5.26 1.54 -2.67
N GLY A 454 6.08 2.49 -2.24
CA GLY A 454 5.72 3.51 -1.26
C GLY A 454 5.11 4.74 -1.92
N LYS A 455 3.77 4.78 -2.08
CA LYS A 455 3.05 5.92 -2.69
C LYS A 455 3.02 7.14 -1.77
N ARG A 456 3.35 8.35 -2.26
CA ARG A 456 3.26 9.60 -1.48
C ARG A 456 1.97 10.37 -1.68
N GLU A 457 1.40 10.27 -2.87
CA GLU A 457 0.23 11.03 -3.27
C GLU A 457 -0.62 10.23 -4.24
N SER A 458 -1.92 10.44 -4.14
CA SER A 458 -2.96 9.71 -4.83
C SER A 458 -4.21 10.60 -4.85
N ARG A 459 -5.40 10.02 -4.76
CA ARG A 459 -6.65 10.78 -4.60
C ARG A 459 -6.69 11.51 -3.26
N ARG A 460 -7.16 12.75 -3.30
CA ARG A 460 -7.46 13.58 -2.14
C ARG A 460 -8.96 13.79 -2.08
N ILE A 461 -9.64 13.20 -1.10
CA ILE A 461 -11.10 13.26 -0.98
C ILE A 461 -11.52 14.65 -0.52
N VAL A 462 -12.58 15.22 -1.10
CA VAL A 462 -13.01 16.60 -0.81
C VAL A 462 -13.86 16.65 0.47
N GLY A 463 -13.45 17.51 1.40
CA GLY A 463 -14.17 17.86 2.62
C GLY A 463 -14.79 19.25 2.54
N ASP A 464 -15.28 19.77 3.67
CA ASP A 464 -15.83 21.14 3.74
C ASP A 464 -14.72 22.23 3.65
N HIS A 465 -13.46 21.86 3.88
CA HIS A 465 -12.28 22.69 3.60
C HIS A 465 -11.21 21.89 2.87
N ILE A 466 -10.75 22.41 1.73
CA ILE A 466 -9.58 21.89 1.02
C ILE A 466 -8.36 22.61 1.58
N TYR A 467 -7.57 21.91 2.40
CA TYR A 467 -6.36 22.46 2.99
C TYR A 467 -5.32 22.78 1.91
N SER A 468 -4.88 24.03 1.83
CA SER A 468 -3.99 24.52 0.79
C SER A 468 -2.54 24.70 1.27
N GLY A 469 -1.62 24.79 0.33
CA GLY A 469 -0.26 25.25 0.53
C GLY A 469 -0.22 26.68 1.06
N VAL A 470 -1.21 27.53 0.73
CA VAL A 470 -1.36 28.86 1.32
C VAL A 470 -1.69 28.78 2.81
N ASP A 471 -2.59 27.88 3.21
CA ASP A 471 -2.91 27.65 4.62
C ASP A 471 -1.65 27.25 5.42
N ALA A 472 -0.83 26.37 4.85
CA ALA A 472 0.43 25.94 5.44
C ALA A 472 1.48 27.06 5.46
N ARG A 473 1.71 27.71 4.32
CA ARG A 473 2.71 28.77 4.11
C ARG A 473 2.44 29.95 5.05
N ASP A 474 1.19 30.39 5.13
CA ASP A 474 0.81 31.57 5.90
C ASP A 474 0.48 31.22 7.37
N SER A 475 0.64 29.95 7.75
CA SER A 475 0.42 29.44 9.11
C SER A 475 -0.98 29.79 9.61
N ILE A 476 -2.00 29.56 8.78
CA ILE A 476 -3.38 29.90 9.12
C ILE A 476 -3.86 29.06 10.30
N GLU A 477 -4.37 29.76 11.31
CA GLU A 477 -5.02 29.14 12.47
C GLU A 477 -6.52 29.01 12.24
N PHE A 478 -7.06 27.83 12.54
CA PHE A 478 -8.47 27.53 12.39
C PHE A 478 -9.13 27.31 13.77
N PRO A 479 -10.38 27.78 13.97
CA PRO A 479 -11.13 27.49 15.19
C PRO A 479 -11.31 25.99 15.46
N ASP A 480 -11.25 25.17 14.42
CA ASP A 480 -11.38 23.71 14.44
C ASP A 480 -10.07 22.97 14.16
N SER A 481 -8.91 23.61 14.36
CA SER A 481 -7.59 22.95 14.28
C SER A 481 -7.51 21.73 15.19
N VAL A 482 -7.09 20.58 14.65
CA VAL A 482 -6.92 19.33 15.40
C VAL A 482 -5.55 18.66 15.17
N VAL A 483 -4.76 19.17 14.22
CA VAL A 483 -3.39 18.72 13.93
C VAL A 483 -2.47 19.93 13.90
N ILE A 484 -1.22 19.75 14.34
CA ILE A 484 -0.18 20.76 14.32
C ILE A 484 1.12 20.20 13.74
N GLU A 485 1.82 20.99 12.93
CA GLU A 485 3.09 20.59 12.33
C GLU A 485 4.00 21.80 12.09
N LYS A 486 5.33 21.60 12.16
CA LYS A 486 6.37 22.62 11.95
C LYS A 486 7.20 22.39 10.68
N ARG A 487 6.97 21.29 9.99
CA ARG A 487 7.70 20.90 8.78
C ARG A 487 7.54 21.96 7.70
N LYS A 488 8.58 22.19 6.91
CA LYS A 488 8.44 22.94 5.64
C LYS A 488 7.49 22.21 4.68
N ILE A 489 6.88 22.94 3.76
CA ILE A 489 6.13 22.31 2.67
C ILE A 489 7.16 21.67 1.73
N ASP A 490 7.14 20.33 1.59
CA ASP A 490 8.07 19.60 0.71
C ASP A 490 7.37 18.91 -0.47
N VAL A 491 7.50 19.51 -1.65
CA VAL A 491 6.89 19.02 -2.90
C VAL A 491 7.96 18.39 -3.78
N HIS A 492 7.70 17.17 -4.25
CA HIS A 492 8.65 16.40 -5.03
C HIS A 492 8.39 16.55 -6.55
N TYR A 493 9.47 16.64 -7.32
CA TYR A 493 9.43 16.63 -8.77
C TYR A 493 10.50 15.71 -9.36
N GLN A 494 10.27 15.19 -10.57
CA GLN A 494 11.25 14.36 -11.27
C GLN A 494 12.37 15.24 -11.83
N GLN A 495 13.63 14.94 -11.48
CA GLN A 495 14.79 15.69 -11.95
C GLN A 495 14.90 15.69 -13.48
N LYS A 496 14.29 14.71 -14.15
CA LYS A 496 14.20 14.63 -15.61
C LYS A 496 13.56 15.87 -16.25
N LEU A 497 12.64 16.53 -15.53
CA LEU A 497 12.01 17.78 -15.97
C LEU A 497 13.03 18.92 -16.14
N LEU A 498 14.16 18.84 -15.44
CA LEU A 498 15.30 19.76 -15.55
C LEU A 498 16.44 19.20 -16.42
N GLY A 499 16.16 18.17 -17.23
CA GLY A 499 17.14 17.60 -18.16
C GLY A 499 18.08 16.56 -17.55
N TYR A 500 17.86 16.11 -16.31
CA TYR A 500 18.65 15.02 -15.70
C TYR A 500 18.64 13.77 -16.61
N PRO A 501 19.75 13.01 -16.72
CA PRO A 501 19.87 11.96 -17.73
C PRO A 501 18.93 10.77 -17.51
N VAL A 502 18.42 10.59 -16.29
CA VAL A 502 17.50 9.51 -15.89
C VAL A 502 16.21 10.07 -15.29
N ASP A 503 15.16 9.27 -15.25
CA ASP A 503 13.80 9.67 -14.87
C ASP A 503 13.30 9.11 -13.53
N PHE A 504 14.01 8.15 -12.96
CA PHE A 504 13.70 7.50 -11.68
C PHE A 504 14.31 8.21 -10.45
N LYS A 505 14.71 9.48 -10.62
CA LYS A 505 15.26 10.32 -9.57
C LYS A 505 14.39 11.56 -9.39
N SER A 506 13.99 11.79 -8.15
CA SER A 506 13.23 12.97 -7.75
C SER A 506 14.00 13.81 -6.75
N GLU A 507 13.63 15.09 -6.69
CA GLU A 507 14.14 16.08 -5.75
C GLU A 507 12.95 16.79 -5.08
N ALA A 508 13.17 17.36 -3.90
CA ALA A 508 12.14 18.04 -3.13
C ALA A 508 12.41 19.55 -3.07
N ILE A 509 11.39 20.34 -3.40
CA ILE A 509 11.35 21.78 -3.21
C ILE A 509 10.78 22.06 -1.83
N PHE A 510 11.45 22.92 -1.06
CA PHE A 510 11.06 23.23 0.31
C PHE A 510 10.64 24.69 0.46
N GLN A 511 9.35 24.93 0.75
CA GLN A 511 8.87 26.25 1.14
C GLN A 511 8.86 26.39 2.66
N ALA A 512 9.45 27.48 3.16
CA ALA A 512 9.34 27.84 4.56
C ALA A 512 7.90 28.25 4.90
N ILE A 513 7.51 28.00 6.15
CA ILE A 513 6.23 28.45 6.71
C ILE A 513 6.46 29.76 7.47
N LYS A 514 5.44 30.62 7.51
CA LYS A 514 5.52 31.99 8.02
C LYS A 514 5.81 32.03 9.52
N ASN A 515 5.12 31.17 10.28
CA ASN A 515 5.31 31.02 11.72
C ASN A 515 5.95 29.66 12.04
N THR A 516 6.10 29.34 13.33
CA THR A 516 6.68 28.06 13.78
C THR A 516 5.86 26.84 13.35
N TYR A 517 4.53 27.00 13.26
CA TYR A 517 3.61 25.90 12.97
C TYR A 517 2.57 26.27 11.91
N TYR A 518 1.97 25.24 11.32
CA TYR A 518 0.67 25.31 10.66
C TYR A 518 -0.28 24.28 11.24
N TYR A 519 -1.57 24.43 10.94
CA TYR A 519 -2.63 23.68 11.59
C TYR A 519 -3.64 23.14 10.58
N ILE A 520 -4.06 21.90 10.77
CA ILE A 520 -5.06 21.27 9.88
C ILE A 520 -6.41 21.27 10.58
N PRO A 521 -7.45 21.88 9.98
CA PRO A 521 -8.78 21.92 10.56
C PRO A 521 -9.48 20.57 10.45
N TYR A 522 -10.32 20.24 11.43
CA TYR A 522 -11.10 19.01 11.45
C TYR A 522 -12.03 18.90 10.23
N ARG A 523 -12.51 20.02 9.70
CA ARG A 523 -13.36 20.04 8.51
C ARG A 523 -12.67 19.59 7.19
N SER A 524 -11.35 19.36 7.22
CA SER A 524 -10.59 18.70 6.15
C SER A 524 -10.49 17.17 6.32
N LEU A 525 -11.03 16.61 7.42
CA LEU A 525 -10.91 15.20 7.80
C LEU A 525 -12.24 14.41 7.73
N TYR A 526 -13.29 14.98 7.12
CA TYR A 526 -14.51 14.27 6.76
C TYR A 526 -14.98 14.61 5.35
N ALA A 527 -15.65 13.65 4.70
CA ALA A 527 -16.13 13.83 3.34
C ALA A 527 -17.31 14.81 3.30
N LYS A 528 -17.34 15.68 2.27
CA LYS A 528 -18.49 16.59 2.09
C LYS A 528 -19.74 15.87 1.53
N ASP A 529 -19.54 14.74 0.85
CA ASP A 529 -20.62 14.06 0.11
C ASP A 529 -21.27 12.91 0.89
N VAL A 530 -20.51 12.25 1.77
CA VAL A 530 -20.94 11.05 2.51
C VAL A 530 -20.91 11.35 4.01
N PRO A 531 -22.07 11.53 4.67
CA PRO A 531 -22.11 12.08 6.03
C PRO A 531 -21.36 11.27 7.09
N ASN A 532 -21.29 9.94 6.95
CA ASN A 532 -20.65 9.04 7.91
C ASN A 532 -19.24 8.57 7.50
N LEU A 533 -18.57 9.33 6.64
CA LEU A 533 -17.21 9.03 6.19
C LEU A 533 -16.23 10.10 6.68
N GLN A 534 -15.23 9.65 7.44
CA GLN A 534 -14.02 10.39 7.80
C GLN A 534 -12.86 9.96 6.91
N MET A 535 -11.81 10.78 6.89
CA MET A 535 -10.57 10.52 6.14
C MET A 535 -9.35 10.97 6.93
N ALA A 536 -8.31 10.13 6.95
CA ALA A 536 -7.06 10.44 7.64
C ALA A 536 -5.84 9.90 6.90
N GLY A 537 -4.75 10.66 6.94
CA GLY A 537 -3.55 10.40 6.17
C GLY A 537 -3.63 11.01 4.78
N ARG A 538 -2.89 10.47 3.81
CA ARG A 538 -2.63 11.09 2.50
C ARG A 538 -3.84 11.35 1.61
N CYS A 539 -5.00 10.79 1.96
CA CYS A 539 -6.25 10.96 1.23
C CYS A 539 -7.15 12.07 1.78
N PHE A 540 -6.71 12.81 2.82
CA PHE A 540 -7.48 13.91 3.38
C PHE A 540 -7.70 15.07 2.39
N SER A 541 -8.59 16.00 2.73
CA SER A 541 -8.94 17.11 1.83
C SER A 541 -7.86 18.17 1.81
N CYS A 542 -7.06 18.16 0.75
CA CYS A 542 -6.03 19.17 0.49
C CYS A 542 -5.75 19.33 -1.02
N THR A 543 -4.98 20.36 -1.36
CA THR A 543 -4.35 20.53 -2.67
C THR A 543 -3.08 19.67 -2.76
N HIS A 544 -2.48 19.59 -3.95
CA HIS A 544 -1.15 18.99 -4.16
C HIS A 544 -0.09 19.65 -3.27
N ILE A 545 -0.04 20.99 -3.25
CA ILE A 545 0.93 21.73 -2.42
C ILE A 545 0.60 21.60 -0.95
N GLY A 546 -0.69 21.70 -0.58
CA GLY A 546 -1.17 21.54 0.79
C GLY A 546 -0.89 20.16 1.37
N LEU A 547 -0.72 19.13 0.53
CA LEU A 547 -0.29 17.80 0.94
C LEU A 547 1.20 17.72 1.31
N GLY A 548 2.05 18.60 0.76
CA GLY A 548 3.51 18.51 0.75
C GLY A 548 4.13 18.23 2.11
N GLY A 549 3.76 19.01 3.13
CA GLY A 549 4.15 18.77 4.52
C GLY A 549 3.31 17.70 5.23
N PRO A 550 1.97 17.84 5.30
CA PRO A 550 1.09 16.96 6.07
C PRO A 550 1.11 15.45 5.74
N ARG A 551 1.57 15.06 4.54
CA ARG A 551 1.62 13.64 4.13
C ARG A 551 2.60 12.77 4.91
N VAL A 552 3.47 13.37 5.72
CA VAL A 552 4.39 12.63 6.57
C VAL A 552 3.63 11.93 7.69
N MET A 553 4.13 10.76 8.08
CA MET A 553 3.28 9.77 8.74
C MET A 553 2.95 10.10 10.19
N ASN A 554 3.75 10.89 10.90
CA ASN A 554 3.39 11.36 12.24
C ASN A 554 2.23 12.36 12.17
N THR A 555 2.27 13.31 11.24
CA THR A 555 1.16 14.25 10.99
C THR A 555 -0.10 13.51 10.54
N CYS A 556 0.03 12.51 9.66
CA CYS A 556 -1.07 11.60 9.33
C CYS A 556 -1.61 10.86 10.56
N GLY A 557 -0.73 10.45 11.47
CA GLY A 557 -1.09 9.85 12.75
C GLY A 557 -1.89 10.79 13.65
N GLN A 558 -1.55 12.09 13.68
CA GLN A 558 -2.35 13.10 14.37
C GLN A 558 -3.77 13.22 13.78
N MET A 559 -3.91 13.16 12.44
CA MET A 559 -5.24 13.10 11.80
C MET A 559 -6.02 11.85 12.24
N GLY A 560 -5.32 10.71 12.37
CA GLY A 560 -5.88 9.47 12.91
C GLY A 560 -6.39 9.64 14.34
N VAL A 561 -5.58 10.24 15.23
CA VAL A 561 -5.98 10.56 16.60
C VAL A 561 -7.29 11.35 16.63
N ALA A 562 -7.39 12.42 15.83
CA ALA A 562 -8.57 13.26 15.76
C ALA A 562 -9.81 12.52 15.26
N THR A 563 -9.69 11.77 14.17
CA THR A 563 -10.83 11.02 13.57
C THR A 563 -11.30 9.87 14.46
N GLY A 564 -10.39 9.22 15.22
CA GLY A 564 -10.75 8.19 16.20
C GLY A 564 -11.48 8.75 17.42
N TYR A 565 -11.05 9.89 17.98
CA TYR A 565 -11.80 10.58 19.04
C TYR A 565 -13.15 11.08 18.53
N ALA A 566 -13.19 11.63 17.32
CA ALA A 566 -14.44 12.07 16.70
C ALA A 566 -15.43 10.92 16.52
N ALA A 567 -14.98 9.69 16.20
CA ALA A 567 -15.85 8.52 16.16
C ALA A 567 -16.47 8.21 17.54
N GLY A 568 -15.70 8.38 18.63
CA GLY A 568 -16.22 8.31 19.99
C GLY A 568 -17.31 9.35 20.27
N LEU A 569 -17.12 10.59 19.82
CA LEU A 569 -18.13 11.65 19.95
C LEU A 569 -19.35 11.39 19.06
N CYS A 570 -19.17 10.86 17.85
CA CYS A 570 -20.26 10.44 16.98
C CYS A 570 -21.15 9.40 17.68
N LYS A 571 -20.53 8.39 18.30
CA LYS A 571 -21.23 7.38 19.11
C LYS A 571 -21.94 8.00 20.32
N LYS A 572 -21.25 8.87 21.07
CA LYS A 572 -21.79 9.52 22.28
C LYS A 572 -23.01 10.39 22.00
N TYR A 573 -23.00 11.13 20.89
CA TYR A 573 -24.03 12.13 20.57
C TYR A 573 -25.03 11.69 19.49
N GLY A 574 -24.83 10.52 18.86
CA GLY A 574 -25.66 10.08 17.73
C GLY A 574 -25.58 11.05 16.54
N LYS A 575 -24.39 11.63 16.31
CA LYS A 575 -24.14 12.68 15.31
C LYS A 575 -23.07 12.25 14.32
N ASP A 576 -23.09 12.84 13.14
CA ASP A 576 -22.07 12.63 12.11
C ASP A 576 -20.84 13.54 12.28
N PRO A 577 -19.69 13.18 11.69
CA PRO A 577 -18.45 13.95 11.71
C PRO A 577 -18.64 15.46 11.50
N ARG A 578 -19.37 15.86 10.46
CA ARG A 578 -19.65 17.29 10.20
C ARG A 578 -20.35 17.98 11.37
N GLN A 579 -21.29 17.31 12.02
CA GLN A 579 -22.02 17.84 13.17
C GLN A 579 -21.14 17.86 14.43
N ILE A 580 -20.23 16.90 14.61
CA ILE A 580 -19.21 16.96 15.66
C ILE A 580 -18.33 18.20 15.48
N GLY A 581 -17.88 18.48 14.25
CA GLY A 581 -17.08 19.68 13.94
C GLY A 581 -17.82 21.01 14.13
N LYS A 582 -19.16 21.01 14.10
CA LYS A 582 -19.97 22.22 14.34
C LYS A 582 -20.34 22.40 15.80
N ASP A 583 -20.84 21.35 16.43
CA ASP A 583 -21.52 21.45 17.72
C ASP A 583 -20.62 21.05 18.89
N HIS A 584 -19.58 20.24 18.64
CA HIS A 584 -18.77 19.57 19.67
C HIS A 584 -17.26 19.72 19.44
N ILE A 585 -16.83 20.69 18.63
CA ILE A 585 -15.42 20.88 18.27
C ILE A 585 -14.53 21.17 19.48
N LYS A 586 -15.03 21.91 20.48
CA LYS A 586 -14.27 22.18 21.72
C LYS A 586 -13.94 20.89 22.48
N GLU A 587 -14.88 19.94 22.55
CA GLU A 587 -14.64 18.66 23.20
C GLU A 587 -13.66 17.80 22.39
N LEU A 588 -13.80 17.80 21.06
CA LEU A 588 -12.85 17.10 20.18
C LEU A 588 -11.43 17.65 20.34
N ARG A 589 -11.26 18.97 20.28
CA ARG A 589 -9.97 19.65 20.48
C ARG A 589 -9.37 19.32 21.84
N LYS A 590 -10.19 19.30 22.91
CA LYS A 590 -9.76 18.89 24.25
C LYS A 590 -9.26 17.43 24.27
N LEU A 591 -9.97 16.50 23.65
CA LEU A 591 -9.53 15.09 23.54
C LEU A 591 -8.20 14.96 22.77
N CYS A 592 -8.04 15.76 21.72
CA CYS A 592 -6.80 15.85 20.94
C CYS A 592 -5.67 16.59 21.67
N GLY A 593 -5.90 17.15 22.85
CA GLY A 593 -4.89 17.85 23.65
C GLY A 593 -4.60 19.28 23.18
N HIS A 594 -5.59 19.99 22.63
CA HIS A 594 -5.49 21.40 22.22
C HIS A 594 -6.17 22.38 23.18
N GLU A 595 -6.71 21.91 24.32
CA GLU A 595 -7.38 22.74 25.33
C GLU A 595 -6.88 22.39 26.74
N GLY A 596 -6.75 23.37 27.64
CA GLY A 596 -6.32 23.19 29.04
C GLY A 596 -4.86 23.59 29.31
N GLU A 597 -4.30 23.19 30.46
CA GLU A 597 -2.85 23.27 30.70
C GLU A 597 -2.16 22.23 29.81
N LEU A 598 -1.56 22.71 28.73
CA LEU A 598 -0.97 21.85 27.73
C LEU A 598 0.49 21.54 28.09
N PRO A 599 0.94 20.27 28.02
CA PRO A 599 2.36 19.96 28.15
C PRO A 599 3.17 20.71 27.08
N PRO A 600 4.47 20.99 27.26
CA PRO A 600 5.28 21.59 26.20
C PRO A 600 5.27 20.68 24.96
N LEU A 601 5.32 21.26 23.78
CA LEU A 601 5.61 20.49 22.57
C LEU A 601 7.05 20.03 22.65
N ILE A 602 7.29 18.77 22.31
CA ILE A 602 8.63 18.18 22.31
C ILE A 602 8.99 17.84 20.87
N ASP A 603 10.21 18.19 20.46
CA ASP A 603 10.74 17.76 19.17
C ASP A 603 11.31 16.34 19.22
N ARG A 604 11.94 15.90 18.12
CA ARG A 604 12.51 14.54 18.04
C ARG A 604 13.72 14.33 18.93
N ALA A 605 14.45 15.39 19.27
CA ALA A 605 15.61 15.32 20.15
C ALA A 605 15.19 15.29 21.63
N GLY A 606 13.91 15.51 21.92
CA GLY A 606 13.41 15.63 23.28
C GLY A 606 13.39 17.08 23.78
N ASP A 607 13.68 18.06 22.93
CA ASP A 607 13.76 19.45 23.32
C ASP A 607 12.37 20.11 23.32
N GLU A 608 12.11 20.92 24.34
CA GLU A 608 10.90 21.74 24.40
C GLU A 608 10.89 22.78 23.28
N ILE A 609 9.76 22.89 22.61
CA ILE A 609 9.51 23.87 21.56
C ILE A 609 8.41 24.80 22.05
N ALA A 610 8.66 26.11 21.98
CA ALA A 610 7.67 27.11 22.29
C ALA A 610 6.54 27.09 21.25
N GLU A 611 5.30 26.92 21.71
CA GLU A 611 4.14 27.30 20.90
C GLU A 611 4.03 28.83 20.85
N PRO A 612 3.56 29.41 19.73
CA PRO A 612 3.04 30.76 19.75
C PRO A 612 2.00 30.85 20.87
N ALA A 613 2.09 31.87 21.73
CA ALA A 613 1.06 32.10 22.74
C ALA A 613 -0.29 32.15 22.02
N ALA A 614 -1.24 31.33 22.48
CA ALA A 614 -2.61 31.35 21.95
C ALA A 614 -3.08 32.80 21.96
N THR A 615 -3.34 33.36 20.77
CA THR A 615 -3.93 34.69 20.70
C THR A 615 -5.33 34.56 21.29
N SER A 616 -5.50 35.20 22.45
CA SER A 616 -6.71 35.18 23.28
C SER A 616 -7.96 35.63 22.56
#